data_AF-A0A5M3PLC2-F1
#
_entry.id   AF-A0A5M3PLC2-F1
#
_cell.length_a   1.000
_cell.length_b   1.000
_cell.length_c   1.000
_cell.angle_alpha   90.00
_cell.angle_beta   90.00
_cell.angle_gamma   90.00
#
_symmetry.space_group_name_H-M   'P 1'
#
loop_
_entity.id
_entity.type
_entity.pdbx_description
1 polymer ?
#
loop_
_entity_poly.entity_id
_entity_poly.type
_entity_poly.pdbx_seq_one_letter_code
_entity_poly.pdbx_strand_id
1 'polypeptide(L)' 'MADYEKWLFAANGALGLSVFGLLATILLAYPLADALLLSVQIAAHIGTLVFAVGVKVAYVARLVFLSRLGRPVH' A
#
# COMPACT_ATOMS: atom_id res chain seq x y z
N MET A 1 -11.39 -10.45 20.89
CA MET A 1 -12.06 -10.33 19.58
C MET A 1 -12.11 -8.88 19.08
N ALA A 2 -12.43 -7.90 19.94
CA ALA A 2 -12.41 -6.47 19.59
C ALA A 2 -11.09 -5.96 18.99
N ASP A 3 -9.95 -6.53 19.43
CA ASP A 3 -8.63 -6.12 18.92
C ASP A 3 -8.44 -6.44 17.44
N TYR A 4 -8.90 -7.60 16.97
CA TYR A 4 -8.75 -8.00 15.57
C TYR A 4 -9.53 -7.11 14.62
N GLU A 5 -10.65 -6.54 15.06
CA GLU A 5 -11.44 -5.61 14.27
C GLU A 5 -10.75 -4.25 14.11
N LYS A 6 -10.11 -3.75 15.18
CA LYS A 6 -9.24 -2.57 15.11
C LYS A 6 -8.05 -2.80 14.18
N TRP A 7 -7.41 -3.96 14.27
CA TRP A 7 -6.30 -4.32 13.39
C TRP A 7 -6.72 -4.52 11.94
N LEU A 8 -7.93 -5.04 11.68
CA LEU A 8 -8.52 -5.11 10.35
C LEU A 8 -8.74 -3.71 9.75
N PHE A 9 -9.26 -2.77 10.56
CA PHE A 9 -9.40 -1.38 10.12
C PHE A 9 -8.04 -0.75 9.79
N ALA A 10 -7.03 -0.98 10.64
CA ALA A 10 -5.66 -0.53 10.38
C ALA A 10 -5.07 -1.15 9.10
N ALA A 11 -5.30 -2.45 8.86
CA ALA A 11 -4.84 -3.13 7.64
C ALA A 11 -5.52 -2.56 6.38
N ASN A 12 -6.82 -2.29 6.42
CA ASN A 12 -7.53 -1.61 5.33
C ASN A 12 -7.01 -0.19 5.09
N GLY A 13 -6.78 0.58 6.15
CA GLY A 13 -6.20 1.93 6.05
C GLY A 13 -4.78 1.90 5.45
N ALA A 14 -3.94 0.97 5.90
CA ALA A 14 -2.60 0.77 5.36
C ALA A 14 -2.61 0.33 3.88
N LEU A 15 -3.58 -0.50 3.49
CA LEU A 15 -3.78 -0.90 2.10
C LEU A 15 -4.13 0.31 1.23
N GLY A 16 -5.10 1.12 1.67
CA GLY A 16 -5.48 2.35 0.97
C GLY A 16 -4.32 3.33 0.84
N LEU A 17 -3.57 3.55 1.93
CA LEU A 17 -2.39 4.42 1.92
C LEU A 17 -1.30 3.90 0.97
N SER A 18 -1.06 2.58 0.96
CA SER A 18 -0.05 1.97 0.08
C SER A 18 -0.45 2.08 -1.39
N VAL A 19 -1.74 1.91 -1.72
CA VAL A 19 -2.24 2.12 -3.08
C VAL A 19 -2.10 3.58 -3.49
N PHE A 20 -2.47 4.52 -2.62
CA PHE A 20 -2.33 5.95 -2.92
C PHE A 20 -0.87 6.35 -3.14
N GLY A 21 0.04 5.88 -2.27
CA GLY A 21 1.47 6.07 -2.42
C GLY A 21 2.01 5.49 -3.72
N LEU A 22 1.56 4.27 -4.10
CA LEU A 22 1.94 3.63 -5.36
C LEU A 22 1.49 4.44 -6.58
N LEU A 23 0.25 4.94 -6.57
CA LEU A 23 -0.25 5.80 -7.65
C LEU A 23 0.55 7.10 -7.75
N ALA A 24 0.87 7.72 -6.61
CA ALA A 24 1.69 8.92 -6.57
C ALA A 24 3.10 8.66 -7.15
N THR A 25 3.75 7.55 -6.77
CA THR A 25 5.08 7.24 -7.31
C THR A 25 5.06 6.90 -8.79
N ILE A 26 4.02 6.23 -9.28
CA ILE A 26 3.82 6.00 -10.72
C ILE A 26 3.64 7.32 -11.46
N LEU A 27 2.85 8.26 -10.91
CA LEU A 27 2.61 9.56 -11.51
C LEU A 27 3.89 10.41 -11.59
N LEU A 28 4.75 10.33 -10.58
CA LEU A 28 6.05 10.99 -10.56
C LEU A 28 7.07 10.30 -11.49
N ALA A 29 7.04 8.97 -11.58
CA ALA A 29 8.03 8.20 -12.33
C ALA A 29 7.81 8.23 -13.86
N TYR A 30 6.56 8.38 -14.35
CA TYR A 30 6.30 8.38 -15.79
C TYR A 30 5.62 9.67 -16.29
N PRO A 31 4.37 10.01 -15.92
CA PRO A 31 3.71 11.20 -16.47
C PRO A 31 4.47 12.51 -16.22
N LEU A 32 5.07 12.68 -15.04
CA LEU A 32 5.79 13.90 -14.67
C LEU A 32 7.31 13.77 -14.83
N ALA A 33 7.81 12.69 -15.44
CA ALA A 33 9.25 12.41 -15.48
C ALA A 33 10.06 13.60 -16.02
N ASP A 34 9.65 14.17 -17.15
CA ASP A 34 10.37 15.27 -17.82
C ASP A 34 10.40 16.58 -17.02
N ALA A 35 9.48 16.75 -16.06
CA ALA A 35 9.39 17.95 -15.21
C ALA A 35 10.17 17.82 -13.89
N LEU A 36 10.72 16.64 -13.59
CA LEU A 36 11.31 16.32 -12.29
C LEU A 36 12.82 16.10 -12.36
N LEU A 37 13.50 16.43 -11.27
CA LEU A 37 14.92 16.15 -11.09
C LEU A 37 15.19 14.64 -11.10
N LEU A 38 16.36 14.24 -11.59
CA LEU A 38 16.79 12.84 -11.61
C LEU A 38 16.72 12.19 -10.21
N SER A 39 17.08 12.93 -9.15
CA SER A 39 16.99 12.47 -7.76
C SER A 39 15.56 12.12 -7.35
N VAL A 40 14.58 12.92 -7.78
CA VAL A 40 13.16 12.69 -7.51
C VAL A 40 12.64 11.48 -8.30
N GLN A 41 13.08 11.30 -9.55
CA GLN A 41 12.74 10.11 -10.33
C GLN A 41 13.28 8.82 -9.70
N ILE A 42 14.53 8.82 -9.23
CA ILE A 42 15.11 7.67 -8.50
C ILE A 42 14.30 7.38 -7.24
N ALA A 43 13.98 8.41 -6.46
CA ALA A 43 13.15 8.25 -5.26
C ALA A 43 11.75 7.72 -5.59
N ALA A 44 11.10 8.20 -6.66
CA ALA A 44 9.80 7.71 -7.13
C ALA A 44 9.87 6.26 -7.59
N HIS A 45 10.94 5.86 -8.29
CA HIS A 45 11.12 4.49 -8.73
C HIS A 45 11.30 3.53 -7.54
N ILE A 46 12.18 3.85 -6.60
CA ILE A 46 12.37 3.07 -5.36
C ILE A 46 11.06 3.05 -4.54
N GLY A 47 10.39 4.20 -4.44
CA GLY A 47 9.11 4.34 -3.75
C GLY A 47 8.04 3.41 -4.32
N THR A 48 7.99 3.26 -5.65
CA THR A 48 7.07 2.32 -6.32
C THR A 48 7.25 0.89 -5.78
N LEU A 49 8.49 0.42 -5.62
CA LEU A 49 8.76 -0.91 -5.05
C LEU A 49 8.30 -1.01 -3.60
N VAL A 50 8.61 -0.01 -2.79
CA VAL A 50 8.24 0.03 -1.37
C VAL A 50 6.72 -0.01 -1.20
N PHE A 51 5.98 0.83 -1.94
CA PHE A 51 4.52 0.86 -1.86
C PHE A 51 3.87 -0.41 -2.44
N ALA A 52 4.42 -0.98 -3.52
CA ALA A 52 3.92 -2.26 -4.05
C ALA A 52 4.06 -3.40 -3.02
N VAL A 53 5.19 -3.47 -2.31
CA VAL A 53 5.37 -4.40 -1.19
C VAL A 53 4.39 -4.08 -0.05
N GLY A 54 4.20 -2.79 0.27
CA GLY A 54 3.22 -2.33 1.26
C GLY A 54 1.80 -2.81 0.96
N VAL A 55 1.34 -2.70 -0.29
CA VAL A 55 0.03 -3.22 -0.73
C VAL A 55 -0.07 -4.73 -0.46
N LYS A 56 0.97 -5.49 -0.84
CA LYS A 56 0.99 -6.95 -0.63
C LYS A 56 0.93 -7.32 0.84
N VAL A 57 1.71 -6.66 1.69
CA VAL A 57 1.76 -6.92 3.14
C VAL A 57 0.43 -6.52 3.80
N ALA A 58 -0.11 -5.35 3.48
CA ALA A 58 -1.39 -4.88 4.02
C ALA A 58 -2.54 -5.80 3.62
N TYR A 59 -2.52 -6.31 2.39
CA TYR A 59 -3.49 -7.29 1.92
C TYR A 59 -3.42 -8.61 2.69
N VAL A 60 -2.22 -9.16 2.89
CA VAL A 60 -2.05 -10.38 3.71
C VAL A 60 -2.52 -10.15 5.14
N ALA A 61 -2.18 -9.00 5.75
CA ALA A 61 -2.65 -8.66 7.09
C ALA A 61 -4.18 -8.60 7.16
N ARG A 62 -4.84 -7.96 6.18
CA ARG A 62 -6.30 -7.93 6.05
C ARG A 62 -6.90 -9.34 6.00
N LEU A 63 -6.35 -10.23 5.16
CA LEU A 63 -6.83 -11.62 5.05
C LEU A 63 -6.64 -12.40 6.36
N VAL A 64 -5.51 -12.23 7.03
CA VAL A 64 -5.24 -12.86 8.33
C VAL A 64 -6.28 -12.42 9.36
N PHE A 65 -6.56 -11.12 9.48
CA PHE A 65 -7.55 -10.64 10.46
C PHE A 65 -8.98 -11.05 10.10
N LEU A 66 -9.35 -11.08 8.81
CA LEU A 66 -10.64 -11.63 8.38
C LEU A 66 -10.79 -13.10 8.76
N SER A 67 -9.75 -13.91 8.51
CA SER A 67 -9.71 -15.32 8.88
C SER A 67 -9.85 -15.51 10.39
N ARG A 68 -9.16 -14.71 11.22
CA ARG A 68 -9.27 -14.76 12.68
C ARG A 68 -10.63 -14.32 13.23
N LEU A 69 -11.37 -13.50 12.48
CA LEU A 69 -12.73 -13.09 12.82
C LEU A 69 -13.80 -14.07 12.32
N GLY A 70 -13.41 -15.17 11.67
CA GLY A 70 -14.35 -16.12 11.06
C GLY A 70 -15.12 -15.54 9.87
N ARG A 71 -14.65 -14.41 9.30
CA ARG A 71 -15.26 -13.76 8.15
C ARG A 71 -14.71 -14.37 6.85
N PRO A 72 -15.50 -14.40 5.78
CA PRO A 72 -15.04 -14.95 4.51
C PRO A 72 -13.88 -14.14 3.94
N VAL A 73 -12.84 -14.86 3.51
CA VAL A 73 -11.62 -14.32 2.89
C VAL A 73 -11.79 -14.38 1.37
N HIS A 74 -11.69 -13.23 0.71
CA HIS A 74 -11.75 -13.07 -0.75
C HIS A 74 -10.65 -12.10 -1.15
#